data_AF-A0AAD8ZTK0-F1
#
_entry.id   AF-A0AAD8ZTK0-F1
#
_cell.length_a   1.000
_cell.length_b   1.000
_cell.length_c   1.000
_cell.angle_alpha   90.00
_cell.angle_beta   90.00
_cell.angle_gamma   90.00
#
_symmetry.space_group_name_H-M   'P 1'
#
loop_
_entity.id
_entity.type
_entity.pdbx_description
1 polymer ?
#
loop_
_entity_poly.entity_id
_entity_poly.type
_entity_poly.pdbx_seq_one_letter_code
_entity_poly.pdbx_strand_id
1 'polypeptide(L)'
;MPMLLLSPFSCSPNLELLALKLRPFYLPREFTSVIINTVYIPPQANMDTALWELHEALTQFQTQPRDAALIVACKRAVPNLYQHVTFPTRRNRTLDHCYTPYKDSYKAQAHPPFGKSDPRRHLPHTKI
;
A
#
# COMPACT_ATOMS: atom_id res chain seq x y z
N MET A 1 -6.93 -19.77 8.67
CA MET A 1 -5.54 -19.80 8.16
C MET A 1 -5.42 -18.72 7.09
N PRO A 2 -4.71 -17.60 7.31
CA PRO A 2 -4.45 -16.67 6.22
C PRO A 2 -3.44 -17.36 5.29
N MET A 3 -3.92 -17.78 4.12
CA MET A 3 -3.06 -18.31 3.07
C MET A 3 -2.26 -17.13 2.52
N LEU A 4 -1.01 -16.97 2.99
CA LEU A 4 -0.03 -16.11 2.34
C LEU A 4 0.33 -16.78 1.01
N LEU A 5 -0.29 -16.34 -0.07
CA LEU A 5 0.17 -16.73 -1.39
C LEU A 5 1.50 -15.99 -1.61
N LEU A 6 2.62 -16.72 -1.68
CA LEU A 6 3.92 -16.16 -2.05
C LEU A 6 3.77 -15.47 -3.41
N SER A 7 3.84 -14.15 -3.36
CA SER A 7 3.58 -13.20 -4.43
C SER A 7 4.85 -12.87 -5.20
N PRO A 8 4.74 -12.36 -6.44
CA PRO A 8 5.90 -12.07 -7.26
C PRO A 8 6.78 -10.99 -6.61
N PHE A 9 8.06 -11.34 -6.48
CA PHE A 9 9.14 -10.43 -6.19
C PHE A 9 9.80 -10.08 -7.52
N SER A 10 9.89 -8.78 -7.85
CA SER A 10 10.58 -8.32 -9.04
C SER A 10 11.71 -7.38 -8.61
N CYS A 11 12.91 -7.65 -9.11
CA CYS A 11 14.08 -6.83 -8.88
C CYS A 11 14.70 -6.47 -10.22
N SER A 12 14.76 -5.17 -10.48
CA SER A 12 15.53 -4.59 -11.56
C SER A 12 16.51 -3.55 -10.97
N PRO A 13 17.48 -3.06 -11.76
CA PRO A 13 18.33 -1.94 -11.35
C PRO A 13 17.54 -0.66 -11.02
N ASN A 14 16.30 -0.54 -11.51
CA ASN A 14 15.47 0.65 -11.36
C ASN A 14 14.36 0.49 -10.30
N LEU A 15 13.94 -0.74 -10.01
CA LEU A 15 12.78 -1.02 -9.17
C LEU A 15 12.94 -2.33 -8.39
N GLU A 16 12.77 -2.26 -7.07
CA GLU A 16 12.55 -3.43 -6.23
C GLU A 16 11.10 -3.43 -5.75
N LEU A 17 10.35 -4.45 -6.16
CA LEU A 17 8.92 -4.58 -5.89
C LEU A 17 8.65 -5.90 -5.16
N LEU A 18 8.04 -5.77 -3.98
CA LEU A 18 7.46 -6.90 -3.25
C LEU A 18 5.95 -6.72 -3.17
N ALA A 19 5.21 -7.55 -3.89
CA ALA A 19 3.77 -7.68 -3.69
C ALA A 19 3.49 -8.66 -2.54
N LEU A 20 2.37 -8.52 -1.85
CA LEU A 20 1.84 -9.44 -0.83
C LEU A 20 0.32 -9.49 -0.96
N LYS A 21 -0.23 -10.68 -1.24
CA LYS A 21 -1.69 -10.89 -1.25
C LYS A 21 -2.15 -11.39 0.11
N LEU A 22 -3.06 -10.65 0.73
CA LEU A 22 -3.58 -10.88 2.07
C LEU A 22 -5.11 -10.96 2.03
N ARG A 23 -5.70 -11.69 2.98
CA ARG A 23 -7.15 -11.68 3.22
C ARG A 23 -7.43 -11.37 4.69
N PRO A 24 -7.40 -10.08 5.09
CA PRO A 24 -7.82 -9.66 6.42
C PRO A 24 -9.23 -10.16 6.77
N PHE A 25 -9.49 -10.41 8.05
CA PHE A 25 -10.81 -10.83 8.52
C PHE A 25 -11.89 -9.77 8.29
N TYR A 26 -11.49 -8.49 8.31
CA TYR A 26 -12.37 -7.35 8.11
C TYR A 26 -12.00 -6.65 6.80
N LEU A 27 -12.66 -7.06 5.72
CA LEU A 27 -12.56 -6.47 4.39
C LEU A 27 -13.93 -5.90 4.00
N PRO A 28 -14.00 -4.75 3.31
CA PRO A 28 -15.22 -4.30 2.68
C PRO A 28 -15.78 -5.40 1.77
N ARG A 29 -17.12 -5.48 1.67
CA ARG A 29 -17.81 -6.57 0.95
C ARG A 29 -17.39 -6.65 -0.52
N GLU A 30 -16.95 -5.53 -1.08
CA GLU A 30 -16.52 -5.34 -2.46
C GLU A 30 -15.17 -6.00 -2.75
N PHE A 31 -14.38 -6.33 -1.72
CA PHE A 31 -13.04 -6.88 -1.87
C PHE A 31 -12.91 -8.22 -1.16
N THR A 32 -12.42 -9.23 -1.87
CA THR A 32 -12.12 -10.57 -1.33
C THR A 32 -10.71 -10.67 -0.77
N SER A 33 -9.82 -9.74 -1.13
CA SER A 33 -8.43 -9.69 -0.68
C SER A 33 -7.83 -8.29 -0.81
N VAL A 34 -6.62 -8.09 -0.28
CA VAL A 34 -5.79 -6.90 -0.47
C VAL A 34 -4.46 -7.34 -1.06
N ILE A 35 -3.96 -6.63 -2.06
CA ILE A 35 -2.57 -6.75 -2.52
C ILE A 35 -1.82 -5.50 -2.06
N ILE A 36 -0.84 -5.71 -1.19
CA ILE A 36 0.06 -4.67 -0.71
C ILE A 36 1.36 -4.76 -1.50
N ASN A 37 1.74 -3.67 -2.14
CA ASN A 37 2.97 -3.54 -2.90
C ASN A 37 3.95 -2.65 -2.13
N THR A 38 5.11 -3.17 -1.78
CA THR A 38 6.21 -2.37 -1.23
C THR A 38 7.19 -2.08 -2.36
N VAL A 39 7.39 -0.79 -2.62
CA VAL A 39 8.18 -0.31 -3.75
C VAL A 39 9.40 0.45 -3.24
N TYR A 40 10.58 0.01 -3.65
CA TYR A 40 11.82 0.74 -3.48
C TYR A 40 12.41 1.09 -4.84
N ILE A 41 12.64 2.39 -5.07
CA ILE A 41 13.30 2.91 -6.27
C ILE A 41 14.67 3.44 -5.82
N PRO A 42 15.79 2.83 -6.26
CA PRO A 42 17.13 3.27 -5.89
C PRO A 42 17.39 4.74 -6.21
N PRO A 43 18.26 5.43 -5.45
CA PRO A 43 18.50 6.85 -5.65
C PRO A 43 18.97 7.22 -7.05
N GLN A 44 19.78 6.35 -7.64
CA GLN A 44 20.39 6.43 -8.97
C GLN A 44 19.53 5.85 -10.11
N ALA A 45 18.35 5.31 -9.81
CA ALA A 45 17.49 4.68 -10.81
C ALA A 45 16.93 5.69 -11.82
N ASN A 46 16.73 5.25 -13.06
CA ASN A 46 15.95 6.02 -14.03
C ASN A 46 14.48 6.00 -13.61
N MET A 47 13.95 7.19 -13.29
CA MET A 47 12.57 7.33 -12.79
C MET A 47 11.54 6.91 -13.83
N ASP A 48 11.71 7.23 -15.10
CA ASP A 48 10.74 6.88 -16.15
C ASP A 48 10.66 5.37 -16.34
N THR A 49 11.81 4.70 -16.34
CA THR A 49 11.87 3.23 -16.42
C THR A 49 11.27 2.58 -15.17
N ALA A 50 11.61 3.07 -13.97
CA ALA A 50 11.06 2.55 -12.72
C ALA A 50 9.53 2.69 -12.65
N LEU A 51 9.00 3.82 -13.11
CA LEU A 51 7.56 4.08 -13.13
C LEU A 51 6.85 3.23 -14.19
N TRP A 52 7.46 3.00 -15.35
CA TRP A 52 6.93 2.11 -16.37
C TRP A 52 6.89 0.65 -15.87
N GLU A 53 7.97 0.16 -15.27
CA GLU A 53 8.03 -1.19 -14.68
C GLU A 53 6.99 -1.36 -13.56
N LEU A 54 6.82 -0.34 -12.72
CA LEU A 54 5.80 -0.34 -11.68
C LEU A 54 4.39 -0.36 -12.28
N HIS A 55 4.13 0.45 -13.30
CA HIS A 55 2.83 0.49 -13.97
C HIS A 55 2.47 -0.85 -14.61
N GLU A 56 3.42 -1.48 -15.30
CA GLU A 56 3.27 -2.81 -15.87
C GLU A 56 2.92 -3.85 -14.79
N ALA A 57 3.68 -3.87 -13.68
CA ALA A 57 3.41 -4.79 -12.58
C ALA A 57 2.04 -4.56 -11.94
N LEU A 58 1.65 -3.30 -11.70
CA LEU A 58 0.33 -2.96 -11.17
C LEU A 58 -0.80 -3.37 -12.12
N THR A 59 -0.60 -3.21 -13.43
CA THR A 59 -1.57 -3.62 -14.46
C THR A 59 -1.76 -5.15 -14.45
N GLN A 60 -0.68 -5.91 -14.27
CA GLN A 60 -0.76 -7.37 -14.09
C GLN A 60 -1.59 -7.76 -12.86
N PHE A 61 -1.45 -7.04 -11.75
CA PHE A 61 -2.28 -7.28 -10.56
C PHE A 61 -3.75 -6.91 -10.76
N GLN A 62 -4.04 -5.92 -11.59
CA GLN A 62 -5.42 -5.52 -11.92
C GLN A 62 -6.13 -6.49 -12.87
N THR A 63 -5.37 -7.23 -13.69
CA THR A 63 -5.92 -8.17 -14.68
C THR A 63 -6.24 -9.56 -14.11
N GLN A 64 -5.77 -9.87 -12.90
CA GLN A 64 -6.17 -11.06 -12.11
C GLN A 64 -7.54 -10.89 -11.43
N PRO A 65 -8.21 -11.96 -10.93
CA PRO A 65 -9.61 -11.89 -10.50
C PRO A 65 -9.91 -10.70 -9.57
N ARG A 66 -10.90 -9.89 -10.01
CA ARG A 66 -11.10 -8.45 -9.84
C ARG A 66 -11.34 -7.90 -8.42
N ASP A 67 -11.26 -8.73 -7.40
CA ASP A 67 -11.76 -8.35 -6.07
C ASP A 67 -10.62 -8.15 -5.06
N ALA A 68 -9.43 -7.78 -5.53
CA ALA A 68 -8.31 -7.44 -4.66
C ALA A 68 -8.11 -5.92 -4.60
N ALA A 69 -8.24 -5.32 -3.42
CA ALA A 69 -7.88 -3.92 -3.24
C ALA A 69 -6.37 -3.74 -3.40
N LEU A 70 -5.95 -2.79 -4.22
CA LEU A 70 -4.53 -2.45 -4.41
C LEU A 70 -4.08 -1.35 -3.48
N ILE A 71 -2.98 -1.61 -2.75
CA ILE A 71 -2.27 -0.65 -1.92
C ILE A 71 -0.80 -0.64 -2.33
N VAL A 72 -0.22 0.54 -2.51
CA VAL A 72 1.19 0.71 -2.88
C VAL A 72 1.88 1.59 -1.85
N ALA A 73 2.85 1.05 -1.14
CA ALA A 73 3.71 1.77 -0.21
C ALA A 73 5.05 2.09 -0.90
N CYS A 74 5.40 3.37 -0.97
CA CYS A 74 6.65 3.82 -1.58
C CYS A 74 7.27 4.96 -0.76
N LYS A 75 8.61 5.02 -0.74
CA LYS A 75 9.34 6.15 -0.14
C LYS A 75 9.52 7.34 -1.08
N ARG A 76 9.10 7.19 -2.33
CA ARG A 76 9.15 8.23 -3.36
C ARG A 76 7.75 8.56 -3.85
N ALA A 77 7.62 9.76 -4.41
CA ALA A 77 6.42 10.19 -5.08
C ALA A 77 6.18 9.33 -6.34
N VAL A 78 5.01 8.69 -6.41
CA VAL A 78 4.57 7.94 -7.58
C VAL A 78 3.44 8.73 -8.25
N PRO A 79 3.62 9.26 -9.48
CA PRO A 79 2.56 9.95 -10.19
C PRO A 79 1.43 8.98 -10.59
N ASN A 80 0.25 9.52 -10.91
CA ASN A 80 -0.93 8.77 -11.38
C ASN A 80 -1.61 7.83 -10.36
N LEU A 81 -1.24 7.92 -9.08
CA LEU A 81 -1.97 7.28 -7.99
C LEU A 81 -2.37 8.30 -6.92
N TYR A 82 -3.44 8.00 -6.17
CA TYR A 82 -3.91 8.87 -5.10
C TYR A 82 -3.11 8.62 -3.84
N GLN A 83 -2.36 9.62 -3.39
CA GLN A 83 -1.61 9.58 -2.13
C GLN A 83 -2.55 9.84 -0.94
N HIS A 84 -2.57 8.92 0.03
CA HIS A 84 -3.46 9.02 1.20
C HIS A 84 -2.79 9.59 2.45
N VAL A 85 -1.45 9.53 2.53
CA VAL A 85 -0.68 10.08 3.66
C VAL A 85 -0.33 11.53 3.36
N THR A 86 -0.98 12.46 4.07
CA THR A 86 -0.82 13.91 3.88
C THR A 86 -0.16 14.62 5.07
N PHE A 87 0.12 13.89 6.15
CA PHE A 87 0.78 14.42 7.34
C PHE A 87 2.25 13.99 7.44
N PRO A 88 3.08 14.70 8.24
CA PRO A 88 4.48 14.31 8.44
C PRO A 88 4.60 12.96 9.15
N THR A 89 5.34 12.02 8.56
CA THR A 89 5.65 10.73 9.18
C THR A 89 7.02 10.71 9.85
N ARG A 90 7.91 11.64 9.47
CA ARG A 90 9.21 11.84 10.12
C ARG A 90 9.54 13.33 10.21
N ARG A 91 9.56 13.86 11.44
CA ARG A 91 9.77 15.30 11.70
C ARG A 91 8.75 16.12 10.91
N ASN A 92 9.20 17.01 10.02
CA ASN A 92 8.36 17.84 9.17
C ASN A 92 8.26 17.32 7.72
N ARG A 93 8.57 16.04 7.48
CA ARG A 93 8.54 15.42 6.14
C ARG A 93 7.64 14.19 6.14
N THR A 94 6.90 14.00 5.06
CA THR A 94 6.19 12.76 4.76
C THR A 94 7.13 11.88 3.94
N LEU A 95 7.64 10.81 4.56
CA LEU A 95 8.54 9.85 3.90
C LEU A 95 7.83 8.57 3.52
N ASP A 96 6.76 8.23 4.23
CA ASP A 96 6.02 6.99 4.03
C ASP A 96 4.79 7.35 3.20
N HIS A 97 4.90 7.19 1.89
CA HIS A 97 3.78 7.42 0.99
C HIS A 97 2.99 6.13 0.81
N CYS A 98 1.67 6.25 0.85
CA CYS A 98 0.74 5.17 0.59
C CYS A 98 -0.22 5.62 -0.51
N TYR A 99 -0.31 4.81 -1.56
CA TYR A 99 -1.04 5.11 -2.77
C TYR A 99 -2.08 4.03 -3.08
N THR A 100 -3.20 4.43 -3.67
CA THR A 100 -4.16 3.50 -4.28
C THR A 100 -4.68 4.09 -5.60
N PRO A 101 -5.22 3.26 -6.50
CA PRO A 101 -5.92 3.74 -7.70
C PRO A 101 -7.30 4.36 -7.39
N TYR A 102 -7.79 4.22 -6.16
CA TYR A 102 -9.11 4.67 -5.74
C TYR A 102 -9.02 6.03 -5.04
N LYS A 103 -9.76 7.01 -5.56
CA LYS A 103 -9.82 8.34 -4.96
C LYS A 103 -10.64 8.31 -3.68
N ASP A 104 -10.21 9.04 -2.65
CA ASP A 104 -10.93 9.26 -1.38
C ASP A 104 -11.38 7.98 -0.65
N SER A 105 -10.77 6.83 -0.95
CA SER A 105 -11.18 5.53 -0.41
C SER A 105 -10.61 5.24 0.98
N TYR A 106 -9.49 5.87 1.33
CA TYR A 106 -8.81 5.66 2.61
C TYR A 106 -8.43 7.00 3.23
N LYS A 107 -8.53 7.06 4.56
CA LYS A 107 -8.06 8.21 5.35
C LYS A 107 -6.90 7.77 6.21
N ALA A 108 -5.72 8.33 5.99
CA ALA A 108 -4.59 8.10 6.88
C ALA A 108 -4.82 8.82 8.21
N GLN A 109 -4.57 8.14 9.32
CA GLN A 109 -4.64 8.70 10.67
C GLN A 109 -3.30 8.50 11.38
N ALA A 110 -2.78 9.58 11.98
CA ALA A 110 -1.58 9.50 12.81
C ALA A 110 -1.95 8.92 14.18
N HIS A 111 -1.19 7.91 14.61
CA HIS A 111 -1.31 7.31 15.94
C HIS A 111 -0.04 7.56 16.76
N PRO A 112 -0.13 7.53 18.11
CA PRO A 112 1.05 7.57 18.96
C PRO A 112 2.07 6.48 18.59
N PRO A 113 3.37 6.69 18.87
CA PRO A 113 4.40 5.69 18.61
C PRO A 113 4.03 4.33 19.21
N PHE A 114 4.48 3.27 18.54
CA PHE A 114 4.29 1.90 19.00
C PHE A 114 4.74 1.75 20.46
N GLY A 115 3.88 1.19 21.32
CA GLY A 115 4.09 1.10 22.77
C GLY A 115 3.45 2.23 23.59
N LYS A 116 2.98 3.31 22.96
CA LYS A 116 2.15 4.36 23.58
C LYS A 116 0.72 4.41 23.04
N SER A 117 0.41 3.58 22.06
CA SER A 117 -0.92 3.42 21.48
C SER A 117 -1.73 2.43 22.33
N ASP A 118 -2.90 2.85 22.82
CA ASP A 118 -3.87 1.94 23.44
C ASP A 118 -4.44 0.97 22.39
N PRO A 119 -4.23 -0.35 22.52
CA PRO A 119 -4.75 -1.35 21.58
C PRO A 119 -6.29 -1.38 21.47
N ARG A 120 -7.02 -0.81 22.44
CA ARG A 120 -8.50 -0.94 22.54
C ARG A 120 -9.29 0.19 21.88
N ARG A 121 -8.64 1.23 21.34
CA ARG A 121 -9.36 2.40 20.78
C ARG A 121 -10.15 2.14 19.50
N HIS A 122 -10.10 0.94 18.92
CA HIS A 122 -10.74 0.63 17.63
C HIS A 122 -11.78 -0.48 17.67
N LEU A 123 -12.21 -0.98 18.84
CA LEU A 123 -13.47 -1.70 18.88
C LEU A 123 -14.60 -0.67 18.65
N PRO A 124 -15.46 -0.83 17.62
CA PRO A 124 -16.65 -0.03 17.54
C PRO A 124 -17.48 -0.33 18.78
N HIS A 125 -17.55 0.62 19.70
CA HIS A 125 -18.55 0.62 20.75
C HIS A 125 -19.92 0.83 20.11
N THR A 126 -20.49 -0.21 19.54
CA THR A 126 -21.93 -0.28 19.35
C THR A 126 -22.51 -0.52 20.74
N LYS A 127 -22.93 0.57 21.38
CA LYS A 127 -23.85 0.47 22.52
C LYS A 127 -25.10 -0.25 22.04
N ILE A 128 -25.44 -1.34 22.70
CA ILE A 128 -26.80 -1.87 22.79
C ILE A 128 -27.34 -1.37 24.13
#